data_AF-A0A7J9XKU8-F1
#
_entry.id   AF-A0A7J9XKU8-F1
#
_cell.length_a   1.000
_cell.length_b   1.000
_cell.length_c   1.000
_cell.angle_alpha   90.00
_cell.angle_beta   90.00
_cell.angle_gamma   90.00
#
_symmetry.space_group_name_H-M   'P 1'
#
loop_
_entity.id
_entity.type
_entity.pdbx_description
1 polymer ?
#
loop_
_entity_poly.entity_id
_entity_poly.type
_entity_poly.pdbx_seq_one_letter_code
_entity_poly.pdbx_strand_id
1 'polypeptide(L)' 'MIGRTYLERGQPVVAVSRWQKPAAEPDSPLVWTRPPRRHAPRNVLIERGDGSRTVRPFRGLRLPRGKAS' A
#
# COMPACT_ATOMS: atom_id res chain seq x y z
N MET A 1 7.04 1.06 0.88
CA MET A 1 7.12 1.36 2.32
C MET A 1 6.76 2.83 2.45
N ILE A 2 5.89 3.20 3.38
CA ILE A 2 5.13 4.46 3.35
C ILE A 2 6.04 5.69 3.12
N GLY A 3 5.56 6.66 2.32
CA GLY A 3 6.32 7.84 1.90
C GLY A 3 7.24 7.60 0.71
N ARG A 4 7.38 6.36 0.24
CA ARG A 4 8.21 6.02 -0.92
C ARG A 4 7.43 6.12 -2.22
N THR A 5 8.06 6.73 -3.23
CA THR A 5 7.56 6.82 -4.59
C THR A 5 7.83 5.54 -5.37
N TYR A 6 6.81 5.07 -6.08
CA TYR A 6 6.81 3.92 -6.97
C TYR A 6 6.31 4.34 -8.35
N LEU A 7 6.42 3.43 -9.31
CA LEU A 7 5.84 3.56 -10.64
C LEU A 7 4.68 2.57 -10.80
N GLU A 8 3.48 3.07 -11.08
CA GLU A 8 2.36 2.32 -11.63
C GLU A 8 2.31 2.54 -13.14
N ARG A 9 2.55 1.50 -13.95
CA ARG A 9 2.50 1.62 -15.43
C ARG A 9 3.34 2.80 -15.98
N GLY A 10 4.46 3.11 -15.32
CA GLY A 10 5.34 4.22 -15.69
C GLY A 10 5.02 5.56 -15.01
N GLN A 11 3.89 5.68 -14.31
CA GLN A 11 3.50 6.92 -13.62
C GLN A 11 3.87 6.90 -12.14
N PRO A 12 4.34 8.02 -11.56
CA PRO A 12 4.71 8.10 -10.15
C PRO A 12 3.47 7.99 -9.25
N VAL A 13 3.58 7.14 -8.23
CA VAL A 13 2.59 6.95 -7.18
C VAL A 13 3.26 6.86 -5.82
N VAL A 14 2.68 7.48 -4.79
CA VAL A 14 3.23 7.46 -3.44
C VAL A 14 2.51 6.42 -2.61
N ALA A 15 3.26 5.55 -1.93
CA ALA A 15 2.66 4.64 -0.95
C ALA A 15 2.31 5.43 0.32
N VAL A 16 1.03 5.66 0.58
CA VAL A 16 0.56 6.45 1.73
C VAL A 16 0.12 5.57 2.91
N SER A 17 -0.16 4.29 2.68
CA SER A 17 -0.40 3.34 3.77
C SER A 17 0.07 1.93 3.39
N ARG A 18 0.57 1.21 4.38
CA ARG A 18 0.92 -0.21 4.27
C ARG A 18 -0.14 -1.04 4.96
N TRP A 19 -0.33 -2.27 4.49
CA TRP A 19 -1.06 -3.25 5.26
C TRP A 19 -0.40 -3.46 6.64
N GLN A 20 -1.17 -3.25 7.72
CA GLN A 20 -0.80 -3.62 9.09
C GLN A 20 -1.91 -4.51 9.66
N LYS A 21 -1.55 -5.41 10.57
CA LYS A 21 -2.54 -6.05 11.45
C LYS A 21 -3.26 -4.89 12.15
N PRO A 22 -4.60 -4.82 12.16
CA PRO A 22 -5.26 -3.81 12.97
C PRO A 22 -4.72 -3.95 14.39
N ALA A 23 -4.34 -2.83 15.02
CA ALA A 23 -4.36 -2.81 16.48
C ALA A 23 -5.76 -3.32 16.87
N ALA A 24 -5.84 -4.23 17.83
CA ALA A 24 -7.15 -4.66 18.31
C ALA A 24 -7.80 -3.46 18.99
N GLU A 25 -8.44 -2.61 18.19
CA GLU A 25 -9.35 -1.57 18.66
C GLU A 25 -10.54 -2.33 19.26
N PRO A 26 -10.84 -2.16 20.55
CA PRO A 26 -11.80 -3.02 21.27
C PRO A 26 -13.18 -3.08 20.60
N ASP A 27 -13.58 -2.04 19.87
CA ASP A 27 -14.89 -1.91 19.22
C ASP A 27 -14.84 -1.77 17.69
N SER A 28 -13.71 -2.07 17.04
CA SER A 28 -13.66 -1.93 15.58
C SER A 28 -14.43 -3.05 14.87
N PRO A 29 -15.40 -2.72 13.99
CA PRO A 29 -16.10 -3.72 13.18
C PRO A 29 -15.18 -4.36 12.10
N LEU A 30 -13.92 -3.92 12.00
CA LEU A 30 -12.92 -4.40 11.04
C LEU A 30 -11.84 -5.26 11.71
N VAL A 31 -12.22 -6.16 12.62
CA VAL A 31 -11.31 -7.18 13.17
C VAL A 31 -11.30 -8.41 12.26
N TRP A 32 -10.18 -8.64 11.60
CA TRP A 32 -9.91 -9.92 10.93
C TRP A 32 -9.75 -11.01 12.00
N THR A 33 -10.74 -11.88 12.15
CA THR A 33 -10.77 -12.97 13.16
C THR A 33 -9.66 -14.01 13.01
N ARG A 34 -8.95 -14.03 11.88
CA ARG A 34 -7.79 -14.90 11.64
C ARG A 34 -6.63 -14.11 11.05
N PRO A 35 -5.38 -14.37 11.48
CA PRO A 35 -4.22 -13.79 10.83
C PRO A 35 -4.24 -14.16 9.34
N PRO A 36 -3.90 -13.22 8.44
CA PRO A 36 -3.88 -13.52 7.02
C PRO A 36 -2.91 -14.66 6.72
N ARG A 37 -3.25 -15.47 5.72
CA ARG A 37 -2.36 -16.52 5.21
C ARG A 37 -1.00 -15.93 4.83
N ARG A 38 0.06 -16.75 4.88
CA ARG A 38 1.47 -16.39 4.58
C ARG A 38 1.67 -15.62 3.26
N HIS A 39 0.73 -15.75 2.31
CA HIS A 39 0.74 -15.11 0.99
C HIS A 39 -0.48 -14.21 0.72
N ALA A 40 -1.16 -13.73 1.77
CA ALA A 40 -2.25 -12.78 1.59
C ALA A 40 -1.78 -11.56 0.78
N PRO A 41 -2.64 -11.01 -0.11
CA PRO A 41 -2.30 -9.84 -0.91
C PRO A 41 -1.85 -8.71 0.00
N ARG A 42 -0.56 -8.33 -0.11
CA ARG A 42 -0.02 -7.17 0.58
C ARG A 42 -0.45 -5.94 -0.21
N ASN A 43 -1.67 -5.50 0.06
CA ASN A 43 -2.21 -4.31 -0.56
C ASN A 43 -1.59 -3.06 0.06
N VAL A 44 -1.50 -2.01 -0.74
CA VAL A 44 -1.07 -0.68 -0.34
C VAL A 44 -2.10 0.32 -0.82
N LEU A 45 -2.34 1.34 0.00
CA LEU A 45 -3.01 2.55 -0.45
C LEU A 45 -1.96 3.39 -1.16
N ILE A 46 -2.24 3.74 -2.41
CA ILE A 46 -1.42 4.67 -3.16
C ILE A 46 -2.18 5.96 -3.42
N GLU A 47 -1.44 7.05 -3.54
CA GLU A 47 -1.92 8.35 -4.01
C GLU A 47 -1.24 8.66 -5.35
N ARG A 48 -2.05 9.07 -6.33
CA ARG A 48 -1.59 9.49 -7.66
C ARG A 48 -1.37 11.00 -7.70
N GLY A 49 -0.70 11.49 -8.75
CA GLY A 49 -0.42 12.92 -8.91
C GLY A 49 -1.66 13.82 -9.03
N ASP A 50 -2.82 13.24 -9.36
CA ASP A 50 -4.12 13.93 -9.39
C ASP A 50 -4.83 13.96 -8.01
N GLY A 51 -4.21 13.43 -6.96
CA GLY A 51 -4.77 13.34 -5.60
C GLY A 51 -5.71 12.14 -5.38
N SER A 52 -6.01 11.34 -6.42
CA SER A 52 -6.86 10.16 -6.27
C SER A 52 -6.16 9.05 -5.48
N ARG A 53 -6.94 8.34 -4.65
CA ARG A 53 -6.46 7.26 -3.77
C ARG A 53 -7.07 5.93 -4.15
N THR A 54 -6.25 4.87 -4.18
CA THR A 54 -6.74 3.52 -4.48
C THR A 54 -5.91 2.44 -3.79
N VAL A 55 -6.58 1.34 -3.40
CA VAL A 55 -5.96 0.17 -2.74
C VAL A 55 -5.61 -0.87 -3.80
N ARG A 56 -4.33 -1.27 -3.88
CA ARG A 56 -3.87 -2.30 -4.82
C ARG A 56 -2.77 -3.20 -4.26
N PRO A 57 -2.57 -4.40 -4.81
CA PRO A 57 -1.42 -5.24 -4.48
C PRO A 57 -0.08 -4.54 -4.77
N PHE A 58 0.96 -4.85 -4.00
CA PHE A 58 2.34 -4.46 -4.33
C PHE A 58 2.82 -4.98 -5.70
N ARG A 59 2.19 -6.04 -6.23
CA ARG A 59 2.54 -6.64 -7.51
C ARG A 59 2.36 -5.61 -8.64
N GLY A 60 3.43 -5.38 -9.40
CA GLY A 60 3.43 -4.45 -10.54
C GLY A 60 3.87 -3.02 -10.21
N LEU A 61 4.02 -2.66 -8.93
CA LEU A 61 4.67 -1.42 -8.53
C LEU A 61 6.19 -1.58 -8.66
N ARG A 62 6.83 -0.69 -9.42
CA ARG A 62 8.29 -0.70 -9.61
C ARG A 62 8.92 0.46 -8.87
N LEU A 63 10.15 0.26 -8.38
CA LEU A 63 10.95 1.38 -7.91
C LEU A 63 11.39 2.22 -9.12
N PRO A 64 11.40 3.55 -9.03
CA PRO A 64 12.05 4.38 -10.04
C PRO A 64 13.52 3.96 -10.15
N ARG A 65 14.01 3.76 -11.38
CA ARG A 65 15.42 3.46 -11.62
C ARG A 65 16.17 4.79 -11.64
N GLY A 66 16.82 5.12 -10.53
CA GLY A 66 17.58 6.36 -10.36
C GLY A 66 17.29 7.00 -9.00
N LYS A 67 18.34 7.50 -8.34
CA LYS A 67 18.18 8.33 -7.15
C LYS A 67 17.33 9.54 -7.53
N ALA A 68 16.23 9.76 -6.82
CA ALA A 68 15.65 11.10 -6.75
C ALA A 68 16.73 11.96 -6.06
N SER A 69 17.41 12.78 -6.85
CA SER A 69 18.28 13.86 -6.37
C SER A 69 17.47 14.91 -5.64
#